data_AF-A0A0R0AZQ3-F1
#
_entry.id   AF-A0A0R0AZQ3-F1
#
_cell.length_a   1.000
_cell.length_b   1.000
_cell.length_c   1.000
_cell.angle_alpha   90.00
_cell.angle_beta   90.00
_cell.angle_gamma   90.00
#
_symmetry.space_group_name_H-M   'P 1'
#
loop_
_entity.id
_entity.type
_entity.pdbx_description
1 polymer ?
#
loop_
_entity_poly.entity_id
_entity_poly.type
_entity_poly.pdbx_seq_one_letter_code
_entity_poly.pdbx_strand_id
1 'polypeptide(L)'
;MEPQKRGLLATVWTVMRKELRDISRDRRTLLLSLLLAPLLYPVLILGMNKLAESRVKTQIDKPLDIPTVNAEAAPNLVAFLKAQGLNVVAAPDDLTAAIRSQDIDVALRISDDYPQAWREGRPALVEILRDTTRRDADIPSTRLQAALGAYGQQVGALRLLARGIDAQVARPVDVGMQDLATAEAKRGFYMSLLLPVLLIITSFLGGAYLILDATAGERERQSLEPLLATPAPRSAVVSGKIAAACFIGMVSLLLTLLAFKFSAMFATGMASQLNVSYLSMVQMLFVLLPMVFIGTSLLTYLAAAAKSMKEAQSHMTWLMLLPMLPGYALMVYPLKTQLWHFAVPFLAQNQMLQKITRHETIDMQVWAVYLGAGFGLAALLWFAAVRRYHHERLAISG
;
A
#
# COMPACT_ATOMS: atom_id res chain seq x y z
N MET A 1 54.48 8.56 -23.65
CA MET A 1 53.07 8.95 -23.80
C MET A 1 52.55 9.28 -22.42
N GLU A 2 52.42 10.58 -22.09
CA GLU A 2 51.89 10.99 -20.80
C GLU A 2 50.45 10.48 -20.64
N PRO A 3 50.09 9.84 -19.52
CA PRO A 3 48.71 9.50 -19.25
C PRO A 3 47.95 10.82 -19.06
N GLN A 4 47.17 11.22 -20.07
CA GLN A 4 46.19 12.28 -19.96
C GLN A 4 45.32 11.98 -18.74
N LYS A 5 45.52 12.73 -17.65
CA LYS A 5 44.72 12.64 -16.43
C LYS A 5 43.28 13.04 -16.79
N ARG A 6 42.47 12.08 -17.24
CA ARG A 6 41.02 12.28 -17.37
C ARG A 6 40.52 12.70 -15.99
N GLY A 7 39.85 13.85 -15.93
CA GLY A 7 39.28 14.37 -14.69
C GLY A 7 38.35 13.33 -14.04
N LEU A 8 38.24 13.37 -12.71
CA LEU A 8 37.47 12.40 -11.91
C LEU A 8 36.04 12.22 -12.45
N LEU A 9 35.38 13.33 -12.84
CA LEU A 9 34.05 13.34 -13.45
C LEU A 9 33.98 12.61 -14.79
N ALA A 10 34.99 12.76 -15.65
CA ALA A 10 35.03 12.07 -16.95
C ALA A 10 35.14 10.56 -16.77
N THR A 11 35.88 10.11 -15.76
CA THR A 11 36.00 8.70 -15.38
C THR A 11 34.68 8.16 -14.84
N VAL A 12 34.03 8.89 -13.91
CA VAL A 12 32.70 8.54 -13.38
C VAL A 12 31.69 8.37 -14.52
N TRP A 13 31.63 9.34 -15.44
CA TRP A 13 30.73 9.29 -16.60
C TRP A 13 31.03 8.12 -17.53
N THR A 14 32.30 7.82 -17.77
CA THR A 14 32.72 6.69 -18.62
C THR A 14 32.26 5.37 -18.01
N VAL A 15 32.48 5.18 -16.71
CA VAL A 15 32.04 3.97 -15.98
C VAL A 15 30.52 3.89 -15.99
N MET A 16 29.83 4.98 -15.68
CA MET A 16 28.35 5.02 -15.71
C MET A 16 27.80 4.60 -17.07
N ARG A 17 28.36 5.14 -18.16
CA ARG A 17 27.94 4.79 -19.53
C ARG A 17 28.25 3.33 -19.90
N LYS A 18 29.33 2.76 -19.36
CA LYS A 18 29.64 1.33 -19.51
C LYS A 18 28.58 0.49 -18.82
N GLU A 19 28.31 0.72 -17.53
CA GLU A 19 27.31 -0.04 -16.77
C GLU A 19 25.91 0.05 -17.38
N LEU A 20 25.49 1.25 -17.79
CA LEU A 20 24.21 1.45 -18.46
C LEU A 20 24.13 0.75 -19.83
N ARG A 21 25.26 0.69 -20.55
CA ARG A 21 25.31 -0.03 -21.84
C ARG A 21 25.25 -1.55 -21.62
N ASP A 22 25.94 -2.05 -20.61
CA ASP A 22 25.98 -3.49 -20.34
C ASP A 22 24.62 -4.01 -19.87
N ILE A 23 23.94 -3.29 -18.95
CA ILE A 23 22.56 -3.64 -18.58
C ILE A 23 21.60 -3.50 -19.77
N SER A 24 21.80 -2.51 -20.65
CA SER A 24 20.99 -2.35 -21.88
C SER A 24 21.06 -3.52 -22.86
N ARG A 25 22.16 -4.27 -22.84
CA ARG A 25 22.36 -5.44 -23.70
C ARG A 25 21.65 -6.67 -23.14
N ASP A 26 21.53 -6.77 -21.82
CA ASP A 26 20.71 -7.80 -21.18
C ASP A 26 19.24 -7.40 -21.15
N ARG A 27 18.60 -7.50 -22.33
CA ARG A 27 17.19 -7.12 -22.52
C ARG A 27 16.25 -7.87 -21.58
N ARG A 28 16.52 -9.14 -21.31
CA ARG A 28 15.65 -9.96 -20.45
C ARG A 28 15.66 -9.42 -19.04
N THR A 29 16.85 -9.19 -18.49
CA THR A 29 17.03 -8.60 -17.18
C THR A 29 16.45 -7.21 -17.08
N LEU A 30 16.66 -6.36 -18.08
CA LEU A 30 16.04 -5.03 -18.10
C LEU A 30 14.52 -5.10 -18.12
N LEU A 31 13.93 -5.94 -18.96
CA LEU A 31 12.47 -6.10 -19.01
C LEU A 31 11.93 -6.60 -17.67
N LEU A 32 12.58 -7.59 -17.05
CA LEU A 32 12.15 -8.13 -15.76
C LEU A 32 12.31 -7.12 -14.61
N SER A 33 13.44 -6.42 -14.54
CA SER A 33 13.71 -5.45 -13.47
C SER A 33 12.93 -4.14 -13.62
N LEU A 34 12.75 -3.66 -14.86
CA LEU A 34 12.24 -2.34 -15.16
C LEU A 34 10.76 -2.32 -15.53
N LEU A 35 10.20 -3.42 -16.06
CA LEU A 35 8.77 -3.51 -16.38
C LEU A 35 8.04 -4.41 -15.38
N LEU A 36 8.51 -5.63 -15.14
CA LEU A 36 7.71 -6.60 -14.38
C LEU A 36 7.51 -6.17 -12.92
N ALA A 37 8.58 -5.79 -12.21
CA ALA A 37 8.46 -5.39 -10.80
C ALA A 37 7.62 -4.11 -10.59
N PRO A 38 7.81 -3.03 -11.38
CA PRO A 38 6.93 -1.85 -11.34
C PRO A 38 5.47 -2.09 -11.73
N LEU A 39 5.22 -2.97 -12.71
CA LEU A 39 3.88 -3.18 -13.28
C LEU A 39 3.05 -4.19 -12.49
N LEU A 40 3.70 -5.14 -11.79
CA LEU A 40 3.02 -6.20 -11.05
C LEU A 40 1.98 -5.66 -10.07
N TYR A 41 2.37 -4.69 -9.22
CA TYR A 41 1.48 -4.14 -8.20
C TYR A 41 0.27 -3.39 -8.77
N PRO A 42 0.42 -2.43 -9.72
CA PRO A 42 -0.71 -1.82 -10.39
C PRO A 42 -1.67 -2.84 -11.02
N VAL A 43 -1.14 -3.85 -11.72
CA VAL A 43 -1.95 -4.89 -12.37
C VAL A 43 -2.71 -5.73 -11.34
N LEU A 44 -2.06 -6.13 -10.24
CA LEU A 44 -2.72 -6.85 -9.15
C LEU A 44 -3.84 -6.01 -8.52
N ILE A 45 -3.59 -4.74 -8.25
CA ILE A 45 -4.59 -3.81 -7.70
C ILE A 45 -5.78 -3.66 -8.64
N LEU A 46 -5.56 -3.51 -9.95
CA LEU A 46 -6.64 -3.49 -10.93
C LEU A 46 -7.45 -4.78 -10.93
N GLY A 47 -6.77 -5.92 -10.96
CA GLY A 47 -7.42 -7.23 -10.95
C GLY A 47 -8.28 -7.43 -9.71
N MET A 48 -7.72 -7.12 -8.53
CA MET A 48 -8.43 -7.22 -7.25
C MET A 48 -9.64 -6.28 -7.17
N ASN A 49 -9.49 -5.03 -7.62
CA ASN A 49 -10.60 -4.08 -7.61
C ASN A 49 -11.72 -4.48 -8.57
N LYS A 50 -11.38 -4.98 -9.77
CA LYS A 50 -12.38 -5.48 -10.72
C LYS A 50 -13.14 -6.68 -10.16
N LEU A 51 -12.44 -7.59 -9.46
CA LEU A 51 -13.09 -8.70 -8.75
C LEU A 51 -13.99 -8.21 -7.62
N ALA A 52 -13.52 -7.25 -6.82
CA ALA A 52 -14.29 -6.68 -5.71
C ALA A 52 -15.54 -5.91 -6.19
N GLU A 53 -15.42 -5.09 -7.23
CA GLU A 53 -16.56 -4.37 -7.80
C GLU A 53 -17.60 -5.32 -8.39
N SER A 54 -17.14 -6.36 -9.10
CA SER A 54 -18.02 -7.41 -9.61
C SER A 54 -18.81 -8.07 -8.47
N ARG A 55 -18.13 -8.38 -7.35
CA ARG A 55 -18.78 -8.92 -6.15
C ARG A 55 -19.83 -7.98 -5.57
N VAL A 56 -19.48 -6.71 -5.36
CA VAL A 56 -20.39 -5.71 -4.77
C VAL A 56 -21.63 -5.53 -5.65
N LYS A 57 -21.46 -5.38 -6.97
CA LYS A 57 -22.59 -5.31 -7.91
C LYS A 57 -23.48 -6.55 -7.81
N THR A 58 -22.90 -7.75 -7.76
CA THR A 58 -23.71 -8.97 -7.63
C THR A 58 -24.45 -9.12 -6.29
N GLN A 59 -23.93 -8.53 -5.20
CA GLN A 59 -24.54 -8.64 -3.86
C GLN A 59 -25.53 -7.52 -3.54
N ILE A 60 -25.37 -6.33 -4.14
CA ILE A 60 -26.27 -5.19 -3.95
C ILE A 60 -27.47 -5.26 -4.90
N ASP A 61 -27.26 -5.59 -6.17
CA ASP A 61 -28.32 -5.55 -7.19
C ASP A 61 -29.23 -6.78 -7.18
N LYS A 62 -28.87 -7.83 -6.42
CA LYS A 62 -29.71 -9.02 -6.25
C LYS A 62 -30.58 -8.93 -5.00
N PRO A 63 -31.83 -9.41 -5.06
CA PRO A 63 -32.62 -9.66 -3.85
C PRO A 63 -31.82 -10.54 -2.90
N LEU A 64 -31.73 -10.14 -1.64
CA LEU A 64 -30.99 -10.90 -0.64
C LEU A 64 -31.96 -11.83 0.06
N ASP A 65 -31.79 -13.13 -0.16
CA ASP A 65 -32.58 -14.16 0.51
C ASP A 65 -32.01 -14.36 1.93
N ILE A 66 -32.87 -14.21 2.93
CA ILE A 66 -32.57 -14.32 4.36
C ILE A 66 -33.29 -15.56 4.91
N PRO A 67 -32.57 -16.67 5.11
CA PRO A 67 -33.08 -17.82 5.84
C PRO A 67 -33.57 -17.39 7.22
N THR A 68 -34.87 -17.58 7.46
CA THR A 68 -35.53 -17.09 8.68
C THR A 68 -36.21 -18.22 9.41
N VAL A 69 -35.89 -18.36 10.69
CA VAL A 69 -36.57 -19.28 11.61
C VAL A 69 -37.80 -18.57 12.17
N ASN A 70 -38.94 -19.28 12.16
CA ASN A 70 -40.21 -18.80 12.66
C ASN A 70 -40.71 -17.50 11.98
N ALA A 71 -40.61 -17.44 10.65
CA ALA A 71 -41.08 -16.29 9.86
C ALA A 71 -42.59 -16.02 10.04
N GLU A 72 -43.38 -17.07 10.28
CA GLU A 72 -44.83 -16.99 10.45
C GLU A 72 -45.25 -16.21 11.70
N ALA A 73 -44.41 -16.16 12.74
CA ALA A 73 -44.68 -15.40 13.96
C ALA A 73 -44.71 -13.88 13.73
N ALA A 74 -44.15 -13.37 12.63
CA ALA A 74 -44.00 -11.93 12.39
C ALA A 74 -44.34 -11.51 10.95
N PRO A 75 -45.59 -11.70 10.48
CA PRO A 75 -45.97 -11.44 9.08
C PRO A 75 -45.73 -9.97 8.65
N ASN A 76 -45.95 -9.01 9.57
CA ASN A 76 -45.73 -7.60 9.30
C ASN A 76 -44.23 -7.24 9.15
N LEU A 77 -43.36 -7.89 9.91
CA LEU A 77 -41.91 -7.72 9.78
C LEU A 77 -41.43 -8.32 8.47
N VAL A 78 -41.89 -9.52 8.13
CA VAL A 78 -41.57 -10.19 6.86
C VAL A 78 -41.99 -9.33 5.66
N ALA A 79 -43.19 -8.75 5.69
CA ALA A 79 -43.66 -7.85 4.64
C ALA A 79 -42.78 -6.58 4.51
N PHE A 80 -42.35 -6.01 5.64
CA PHE A 80 -41.45 -4.85 5.65
C PHE A 80 -40.07 -5.19 5.07
N LEU A 81 -39.47 -6.32 5.48
CA LEU A 81 -38.19 -6.78 4.95
C LEU A 81 -38.26 -6.98 3.43
N LYS A 82 -39.34 -7.61 2.94
CA LYS A 82 -39.57 -7.80 1.51
C LYS A 82 -39.66 -6.48 0.73
N ALA A 83 -40.31 -5.47 1.30
CA ALA A 83 -40.39 -4.14 0.70
C ALA A 83 -39.01 -3.44 0.61
N GLN A 84 -38.06 -3.82 1.46
CA GLN A 84 -36.67 -3.35 1.43
C GLN A 84 -35.75 -4.22 0.55
N GLY A 85 -36.32 -5.16 -0.22
CA GLY A 85 -35.56 -6.08 -1.08
C GLY A 85 -34.84 -7.20 -0.31
N LEU A 86 -35.27 -7.49 0.92
CA LEU A 86 -34.80 -8.61 1.74
C LEU A 86 -35.88 -9.70 1.73
N ASN A 87 -35.66 -10.75 0.94
CA ASN A 87 -36.62 -11.84 0.83
C ASN A 87 -36.45 -12.80 1.99
N VAL A 88 -37.54 -13.09 2.69
CA VAL A 88 -37.52 -14.11 3.73
C VAL A 88 -37.73 -15.48 3.11
N VAL A 89 -36.80 -16.39 3.33
CA VAL A 89 -36.86 -17.79 2.89
C VAL A 89 -36.86 -18.73 4.09
N ALA A 90 -37.38 -19.95 3.91
CA ALA A 90 -37.39 -20.95 4.98
C ALA A 90 -35.97 -21.28 5.41
N ALA A 91 -35.73 -21.27 6.73
CA ALA A 91 -34.45 -21.70 7.29
C ALA A 91 -34.28 -23.23 7.14
N PRO A 92 -33.06 -23.73 6.84
CA PRO A 92 -32.76 -25.15 6.93
C PRO A 92 -32.93 -25.68 8.35
N ASP A 93 -33.18 -26.99 8.48
CA ASP A 93 -33.37 -27.65 9.77
C ASP A 93 -32.17 -27.46 10.72
N ASP A 94 -30.94 -27.51 10.20
CA ASP A 94 -29.72 -27.19 10.95
C ASP A 94 -29.07 -25.89 10.44
N LEU A 95 -29.61 -24.78 10.93
CA LEU A 95 -29.12 -23.45 10.61
C LEU A 95 -27.67 -23.21 11.09
N THR A 96 -27.27 -23.82 12.19
CA THR A 96 -25.93 -23.61 12.75
C THR A 96 -24.89 -24.34 11.90
N ALA A 97 -25.19 -25.57 11.48
CA ALA A 97 -24.35 -26.29 10.53
C ALA A 97 -24.28 -25.55 9.19
N ALA A 98 -25.41 -25.07 8.65
CA ALA A 98 -25.44 -24.35 7.37
C ALA A 98 -24.63 -23.04 7.38
N ILE A 99 -24.65 -22.31 8.51
CA ILE A 99 -23.78 -21.15 8.69
C ILE A 99 -22.32 -21.60 8.79
N ARG A 100 -22.00 -22.66 9.54
CA ARG A 100 -20.62 -23.15 9.67
C ARG A 100 -20.04 -23.76 8.38
N SER A 101 -20.85 -24.45 7.59
CA SER A 101 -20.49 -25.03 6.28
C SER A 101 -20.38 -23.99 5.17
N GLN A 102 -20.72 -22.74 5.46
CA GLN A 102 -20.66 -21.60 4.53
C GLN A 102 -21.73 -21.62 3.43
N ASP A 103 -22.79 -22.39 3.62
CA ASP A 103 -23.92 -22.43 2.69
C ASP A 103 -24.83 -21.19 2.85
N ILE A 104 -24.84 -20.59 4.05
CA ILE A 104 -25.62 -19.39 4.39
C ILE A 104 -24.72 -18.36 5.08
N ASP A 105 -24.74 -17.12 4.60
CA ASP A 105 -23.95 -16.00 5.14
C ASP A 105 -24.59 -15.32 6.35
N VAL A 106 -25.91 -15.15 6.34
CA VAL A 106 -26.65 -14.54 7.44
C VAL A 106 -28.02 -15.19 7.56
N ALA A 107 -28.51 -15.33 8.79
CA ALA A 107 -29.86 -15.79 9.04
C ALA A 107 -30.56 -14.93 10.10
N LEU A 108 -31.88 -14.96 10.08
CA LEU A 108 -32.72 -14.28 11.05
C LEU A 108 -33.43 -15.32 11.92
N ARG A 109 -33.36 -15.18 13.24
CA ARG A 109 -34.20 -15.97 14.15
C ARG A 109 -35.21 -15.04 14.82
N ILE A 110 -36.49 -15.38 14.64
CA ILE A 110 -37.58 -14.71 15.33
C ILE A 110 -37.94 -15.56 16.54
N SER A 111 -37.97 -14.96 17.72
CA SER A 111 -38.28 -15.67 18.96
C SER A 111 -39.75 -16.12 18.98
N ASP A 112 -40.03 -17.26 19.60
CA ASP A 112 -41.39 -17.83 19.67
C ASP A 112 -42.36 -16.94 20.48
N ASP A 113 -41.83 -16.15 21.41
CA ASP A 113 -42.58 -15.18 22.20
C ASP A 113 -42.91 -13.87 21.44
N TYR A 114 -42.40 -13.72 20.20
CA TYR A 114 -42.57 -12.52 19.40
C TYR A 114 -44.04 -12.07 19.28
N PRO A 115 -45.01 -12.94 18.94
CA PRO A 115 -46.41 -12.51 18.77
C PRO A 115 -47.04 -12.02 20.08
N GLN A 116 -46.62 -12.56 21.22
CA GLN A 116 -47.12 -12.14 22.52
C GLN A 116 -46.49 -10.81 22.93
N ALA A 117 -45.16 -10.72 22.94
CA ALA A 117 -44.41 -9.51 23.26
C ALA A 117 -44.84 -8.34 22.35
N TRP A 118 -45.03 -8.61 21.06
CA TRP A 118 -45.46 -7.62 20.08
C TRP A 118 -46.83 -7.02 20.38
N ARG A 119 -47.83 -7.87 20.72
CA ARG A 119 -49.20 -7.43 21.04
C ARG A 119 -49.27 -6.64 22.35
N GLU A 120 -48.47 -7.03 23.34
CA GLU A 120 -48.37 -6.35 24.62
C GLU A 120 -47.57 -5.03 24.55
N GLY A 121 -47.02 -4.70 23.37
CA GLY A 121 -46.23 -3.48 23.17
C GLY A 121 -44.83 -3.57 23.77
N ARG A 122 -44.38 -4.75 24.19
CA ARG A 122 -43.01 -5.01 24.66
C ARG A 122 -42.05 -5.16 23.46
N PRO A 123 -40.74 -4.96 23.64
CA PRO A 123 -39.74 -5.32 22.64
C PRO A 123 -39.80 -6.81 22.35
N ALA A 124 -39.94 -7.18 21.07
CA ALA A 124 -39.97 -8.57 20.63
C ALA A 124 -38.58 -8.96 20.11
N LEU A 125 -38.04 -10.09 20.58
CA LEU A 125 -36.67 -10.50 20.28
C LEU A 125 -36.54 -11.03 18.85
N VAL A 126 -35.55 -10.49 18.14
CA VAL A 126 -35.08 -11.00 16.84
C VAL A 126 -33.55 -11.05 16.87
N GLU A 127 -32.97 -12.14 16.38
CA GLU A 127 -31.52 -12.37 16.41
C GLU A 127 -30.97 -12.47 14.99
N ILE A 128 -29.87 -11.78 14.73
CA ILE A 128 -29.10 -11.92 13.49
C ILE A 128 -27.98 -12.94 13.76
N LEU A 129 -28.04 -14.08 13.08
CA LEU A 129 -27.05 -15.15 13.18
C LEU A 129 -26.05 -15.03 12.04
N ARG A 130 -24.77 -14.88 12.38
CA ARG A 130 -23.67 -14.76 11.44
C ARG A 130 -22.36 -15.29 12.01
N ASP A 131 -21.44 -15.65 11.13
CA ASP A 131 -20.05 -15.92 11.47
C ASP A 131 -19.21 -14.64 11.23
N THR A 132 -18.75 -13.99 12.30
CA THR A 132 -17.95 -12.75 12.22
C THR A 132 -16.55 -12.96 11.64
N THR A 133 -16.09 -14.20 11.47
CA THR A 133 -14.83 -14.48 10.78
C THR A 133 -14.98 -14.38 9.26
N ARG A 134 -16.22 -14.33 8.75
CA ARG A 134 -16.52 -14.25 7.32
C ARG A 134 -16.87 -12.84 6.87
N ARG A 135 -16.08 -12.35 5.92
CA ARG A 135 -16.33 -11.05 5.27
C ARG A 135 -17.57 -11.05 4.38
N ASP A 136 -17.95 -12.21 3.81
CA ASP A 136 -19.12 -12.31 2.95
C ASP A 136 -20.44 -12.05 3.71
N ALA A 137 -20.45 -12.26 5.03
CA ALA A 137 -21.60 -11.97 5.89
C ALA A 137 -21.75 -10.48 6.26
N ASP A 138 -20.73 -9.64 6.06
CA ASP A 138 -20.73 -8.25 6.55
C ASP A 138 -21.78 -7.39 5.85
N ILE A 139 -21.85 -7.45 4.52
CA ILE A 139 -22.81 -6.66 3.72
C ILE A 139 -24.25 -7.12 4.00
N PRO A 140 -24.60 -8.43 3.91
CA PRO A 140 -25.91 -8.94 4.29
C PRO A 140 -26.35 -8.56 5.71
N SER A 141 -25.45 -8.72 6.69
CA SER A 141 -25.74 -8.43 8.10
C SER A 141 -26.02 -6.94 8.33
N THR A 142 -25.23 -6.06 7.70
CA THR A 142 -25.41 -4.60 7.81
C THR A 142 -26.74 -4.16 7.21
N ARG A 143 -27.12 -4.71 6.04
CA ARG A 143 -28.42 -4.44 5.39
C ARG A 143 -29.60 -4.90 6.28
N LEU A 144 -29.51 -6.11 6.83
CA LEU A 144 -30.54 -6.65 7.71
C LEU A 144 -30.67 -5.83 9.00
N GLN A 145 -29.55 -5.48 9.64
CA GLN A 145 -29.53 -4.66 10.85
C GLN A 145 -30.14 -3.26 10.60
N ALA A 146 -29.81 -2.62 9.47
CA ALA A 146 -30.39 -1.33 9.10
C ALA A 146 -31.90 -1.42 8.88
N ALA A 147 -32.38 -2.49 8.20
CA ALA A 147 -33.81 -2.71 7.98
C ALA A 147 -34.57 -2.96 9.29
N LEU A 148 -34.04 -3.80 10.18
CA LEU A 148 -34.62 -4.05 11.50
C LEU A 148 -34.67 -2.78 12.36
N GLY A 149 -33.60 -1.97 12.32
CA GLY A 149 -33.56 -0.67 12.99
C GLY A 149 -34.62 0.30 12.46
N ALA A 150 -34.78 0.39 11.13
CA ALA A 150 -35.80 1.23 10.51
C ALA A 150 -37.22 0.77 10.88
N TYR A 151 -37.49 -0.55 10.86
CA TYR A 151 -38.77 -1.12 11.27
C TYR A 151 -39.10 -0.80 12.74
N GLY A 152 -38.15 -1.03 13.64
CA GLY A 152 -38.30 -0.73 15.06
C GLY A 152 -38.57 0.75 15.32
N GLN A 153 -37.89 1.63 14.60
CA GLN A 153 -38.10 3.08 14.66
C GLN A 153 -39.50 3.48 14.18
N GLN A 154 -39.95 2.94 13.05
CA GLN A 154 -41.27 3.23 12.49
C GLN A 154 -42.40 2.77 13.42
N VAL A 155 -42.33 1.53 13.90
CA VAL A 155 -43.36 0.99 14.81
C VAL A 155 -43.32 1.69 16.16
N GLY A 156 -42.12 1.99 16.68
CA GLY A 156 -41.96 2.74 17.92
C GLY A 156 -42.67 4.10 17.85
N ALA A 157 -42.47 4.85 16.76
CA ALA A 157 -43.15 6.13 16.53
C ALA A 157 -44.68 5.97 16.48
N LEU A 158 -45.20 4.98 15.74
CA LEU A 158 -46.64 4.70 15.67
C LEU A 158 -47.23 4.34 17.05
N ARG A 159 -46.50 3.57 17.86
CA ARG A 159 -46.92 3.18 19.22
C ARG A 159 -46.99 4.36 20.18
N LEU A 160 -46.10 5.35 20.03
CA LEU A 160 -46.11 6.58 20.82
C LEU A 160 -47.29 7.48 20.40
N LEU A 161 -47.45 7.69 19.09
CA LEU A 161 -48.56 8.48 18.54
C LEU A 161 -49.92 7.92 18.93
N ALA A 162 -50.10 6.60 18.88
CA ALA A 162 -51.34 5.94 19.31
C ALA A 162 -51.66 6.13 20.81
N ARG A 163 -50.67 6.52 21.62
CA ARG A 163 -50.81 6.83 23.04
C ARG A 163 -50.87 8.35 23.32
N GLY A 164 -50.96 9.18 22.27
CA GLY A 164 -50.95 10.64 22.39
C GLY A 164 -49.58 11.21 22.80
N ILE A 165 -48.51 10.42 22.68
CA ILE A 165 -47.14 10.84 22.99
C ILE A 165 -46.47 11.24 21.68
N ASP A 166 -45.88 12.43 21.64
CA ASP A 166 -45.08 12.86 20.51
C ASP A 166 -43.87 11.92 20.34
N ALA A 167 -43.68 11.40 19.12
CA ALA A 167 -42.61 10.45 18.81
C ALA A 167 -41.20 11.06 18.99
N GLN A 168 -41.05 12.38 18.95
CA GLN A 168 -39.80 13.09 19.18
C GLN A 168 -39.29 12.95 20.61
N VAL A 169 -40.15 12.66 21.59
CA VAL A 169 -39.74 12.41 22.99
C VAL A 169 -38.77 11.22 23.08
N ALA A 170 -38.89 10.24 22.19
CA ALA A 170 -37.98 9.09 22.11
C ALA A 170 -36.69 9.38 21.32
N ARG A 171 -36.56 10.56 20.71
CA ARG A 171 -35.37 11.03 19.98
C ARG A 171 -34.95 12.42 20.47
N PRO A 172 -34.49 12.54 21.73
CA PRO A 172 -34.17 13.84 22.32
C PRO A 172 -32.93 14.51 21.69
N VAL A 173 -32.12 13.77 20.92
CA VAL A 173 -30.93 14.28 20.24
C VAL A 173 -31.04 13.98 18.75
N ASP A 174 -31.04 15.04 17.93
CA ASP A 174 -30.93 14.95 16.48
C ASP A 174 -29.46 15.10 16.08
N VAL A 175 -28.79 13.96 15.83
CA VAL A 175 -27.36 13.94 15.53
C VAL A 175 -27.15 14.22 14.03
N GLY A 176 -26.77 15.46 13.72
CA GLY A 176 -26.28 15.84 12.40
C GLY A 176 -24.80 15.48 12.23
N MET A 177 -24.48 14.63 11.25
CA MET A 177 -23.09 14.35 10.86
C MET A 177 -22.70 15.27 9.70
N GLN A 178 -21.79 16.21 9.94
CA GLN A 178 -21.21 17.05 8.89
C GLN A 178 -19.81 16.55 8.54
N ASP A 179 -19.66 16.00 7.34
CA ASP A 179 -18.37 15.57 6.83
C ASP A 179 -17.62 16.78 6.24
N LEU A 180 -16.58 17.23 6.95
CA LEU A 180 -15.73 18.35 6.54
C LEU A 180 -14.58 17.91 5.61
N ALA A 181 -14.46 16.63 5.28
CA ALA A 181 -13.41 16.17 4.38
C ALA A 181 -13.70 16.59 2.94
N THR A 182 -12.73 17.27 2.32
CA THR A 182 -12.80 17.59 0.90
C THR A 182 -12.85 16.30 0.07
N ALA A 183 -13.49 16.37 -1.10
CA ALA A 183 -13.53 15.21 -2.01
C ALA A 183 -12.11 14.75 -2.41
N GLU A 184 -11.16 15.68 -2.44
CA GLU A 184 -9.74 15.40 -2.68
C GLU A 184 -9.07 14.69 -1.50
N ALA A 185 -9.33 15.11 -0.25
CA ALA A 185 -8.79 14.46 0.93
C ALA A 185 -9.27 13.01 1.08
N LYS A 186 -10.55 12.74 0.76
CA LYS A 186 -11.08 11.37 0.73
C LYS A 186 -10.40 10.51 -0.33
N ARG A 187 -10.16 11.06 -1.53
CA ARG A 187 -9.39 10.39 -2.59
C ARG A 187 -7.95 10.09 -2.16
N GLY A 188 -7.31 11.03 -1.48
CA GLY A 188 -5.95 10.90 -0.99
C GLY A 188 -5.76 9.90 0.15
N PHE A 189 -6.82 9.54 0.88
CA PHE A 189 -6.70 8.64 2.04
C PHE A 189 -6.24 7.22 1.67
N TYR A 190 -6.90 6.58 0.71
CA TYR A 190 -6.53 5.22 0.27
C TYR A 190 -5.16 5.19 -0.42
N MET A 191 -4.86 6.24 -1.19
CA MET A 191 -3.54 6.44 -1.79
C MET A 191 -2.44 6.54 -0.73
N SER A 192 -2.71 7.22 0.39
CA SER A 192 -1.73 7.49 1.43
C SER A 192 -1.27 6.25 2.20
N LEU A 193 -1.97 5.12 2.08
CA LEU A 193 -1.61 3.89 2.80
C LEU A 193 -0.66 2.98 2.00
N LEU A 194 -0.95 2.72 0.72
CA LEU A 194 -0.21 1.73 -0.07
C LEU A 194 0.91 2.34 -0.92
N LEU A 195 0.68 3.49 -1.54
CA LEU A 195 1.65 4.09 -2.47
C LEU A 195 2.99 4.41 -1.80
N PRO A 196 3.04 5.00 -0.58
CA PRO A 196 4.31 5.33 0.04
C PRO A 196 5.21 4.12 0.24
N VAL A 197 4.69 3.01 0.76
CA VAL A 197 5.50 1.79 1.01
C VAL A 197 6.07 1.24 -0.28
N LEU A 198 5.26 1.14 -1.34
CA LEU A 198 5.71 0.63 -2.63
C LEU A 198 6.77 1.53 -3.27
N LEU A 199 6.54 2.84 -3.30
CA LEU A 199 7.50 3.77 -3.89
C LEU A 199 8.81 3.85 -3.10
N ILE A 200 8.76 3.74 -1.77
CA ILE A 200 9.96 3.68 -0.94
C ILE A 200 10.75 2.41 -1.26
N ILE A 201 10.11 1.23 -1.31
CA ILE A 201 10.78 -0.03 -1.67
C ILE A 201 11.40 0.06 -3.07
N THR A 202 10.65 0.54 -4.07
CA THR A 202 11.16 0.71 -5.43
C THR A 202 12.31 1.71 -5.49
N SER A 203 12.24 2.83 -4.75
CA SER A 203 13.34 3.80 -4.73
C SER A 203 14.60 3.23 -4.08
N PHE A 204 14.45 2.47 -3.00
CA PHE A 204 15.56 1.93 -2.22
C PHE A 204 16.24 0.75 -2.93
N LEU A 205 15.46 -0.10 -3.61
CA LEU A 205 15.94 -1.32 -4.26
C LEU A 205 15.99 -1.24 -5.79
N GLY A 206 15.55 -0.14 -6.41
CA GLY A 206 15.40 -0.05 -7.87
C GLY A 206 16.70 -0.20 -8.67
N GLY A 207 17.84 0.15 -8.07
CA GLY A 207 19.18 -0.05 -8.65
C GLY A 207 19.89 -1.34 -8.19
N ALA A 208 19.22 -2.18 -7.40
CA ALA A 208 19.86 -3.28 -6.69
C ALA A 208 20.45 -4.34 -7.62
N TYR A 209 19.74 -4.69 -8.70
CA TYR A 209 20.24 -5.65 -9.67
C TYR A 209 21.57 -5.22 -10.29
N LEU A 210 21.67 -3.96 -10.72
CA LEU A 210 22.90 -3.42 -11.32
C LEU A 210 24.05 -3.45 -10.32
N ILE A 211 23.81 -3.04 -9.07
CA ILE A 211 24.86 -3.04 -8.04
C ILE A 211 25.33 -4.46 -7.72
N LEU A 212 24.41 -5.42 -7.61
CA LEU A 212 24.75 -6.81 -7.31
C LEU A 212 25.61 -7.42 -8.42
N ASP A 213 25.20 -7.30 -9.69
CA ASP A 213 25.94 -7.85 -10.83
C ASP A 213 27.27 -7.10 -11.03
N ALA A 214 27.25 -5.77 -11.01
CA ALA A 214 28.46 -4.96 -11.20
C ALA A 214 29.45 -5.05 -10.03
N THR A 215 29.04 -5.47 -8.84
CA THR A 215 29.92 -5.52 -7.66
C THR A 215 30.24 -6.96 -7.26
N ALA A 216 29.23 -7.71 -6.81
CA ALA A 216 29.43 -9.09 -6.37
C ALA A 216 29.66 -10.02 -7.56
N GLY A 217 28.95 -9.81 -8.68
CA GLY A 217 29.12 -10.56 -9.91
C GLY A 217 30.51 -10.38 -10.55
N GLU A 218 31.00 -9.13 -10.64
CA GLU A 218 32.38 -8.88 -11.11
C GLU A 218 33.44 -9.48 -10.15
N ARG A 219 33.15 -9.54 -8.85
CA ARG A 219 34.05 -10.20 -7.88
C ARG A 219 34.10 -11.71 -8.10
N GLU A 220 32.94 -12.34 -8.24
CA GLU A 220 32.81 -13.78 -8.44
C GLU A 220 33.46 -14.21 -9.77
N ARG A 221 33.40 -13.36 -10.80
CA ARG A 221 34.04 -13.58 -12.10
C ARG A 221 35.52 -13.17 -12.16
N GLN A 222 36.11 -12.77 -11.03
CA GLN A 222 37.50 -12.30 -10.91
C GLN A 222 37.85 -11.13 -11.84
N SER A 223 36.85 -10.37 -12.31
CA SER A 223 37.05 -9.22 -13.22
C SER A 223 37.29 -7.91 -12.48
N LEU A 224 37.13 -7.89 -11.14
CA LEU A 224 37.43 -6.72 -10.31
C LEU A 224 38.93 -6.42 -10.21
N GLU A 225 39.79 -7.44 -10.19
CA GLU A 225 41.24 -7.22 -10.01
C GLU A 225 41.87 -6.45 -11.19
N PRO A 226 41.60 -6.80 -12.46
CA PRO A 226 42.06 -6.02 -13.61
C PRO A 226 41.49 -4.59 -13.62
N LEU A 227 40.25 -4.40 -13.16
CA LEU A 227 39.59 -3.09 -13.10
C LEU A 227 40.28 -2.18 -12.07
N LEU A 228 40.67 -2.73 -10.92
CA LEU A 228 41.39 -2.01 -9.86
C LEU A 228 42.87 -1.77 -10.18
N ALA A 229 43.43 -2.51 -11.15
CA ALA A 229 44.76 -2.29 -11.70
C ALA A 229 44.82 -1.17 -12.75
N THR A 230 43.66 -0.68 -13.23
CA THR A 230 43.63 0.48 -14.13
C THR A 230 44.05 1.76 -13.41
N PRO A 231 44.64 2.76 -14.10
CA PRO A 231 45.07 4.03 -13.50
C PRO A 231 43.91 4.95 -13.06
N ALA A 232 42.68 4.42 -12.93
CA ALA A 232 41.51 5.17 -12.49
C ALA A 232 41.40 5.18 -10.96
N PRO A 233 41.07 6.32 -10.33
CA PRO A 233 40.86 6.36 -8.89
C PRO A 233 39.63 5.52 -8.51
N ARG A 234 39.77 4.70 -7.45
CA ARG A 234 38.72 3.77 -6.99
C ARG A 234 37.41 4.50 -6.65
N SER A 235 37.49 5.71 -6.11
CA SER A 235 36.33 6.57 -5.83
C SER A 235 35.53 6.91 -7.09
N ALA A 236 36.18 7.10 -8.25
CA ALA A 236 35.49 7.37 -9.51
C ALA A 236 34.78 6.13 -10.06
N VAL A 237 35.39 4.95 -9.89
CA VAL A 237 34.78 3.68 -10.29
C VAL A 237 33.50 3.41 -9.48
N VAL A 238 33.60 3.51 -8.15
CA VAL A 238 32.46 3.29 -7.24
C VAL A 238 31.35 4.30 -7.51
N SER A 239 31.70 5.58 -7.67
CA SER A 239 30.71 6.63 -7.94
C SER A 239 30.03 6.45 -9.30
N GLY A 240 30.77 5.97 -10.32
CA GLY A 240 30.19 5.64 -11.63
C GLY A 240 29.18 4.50 -11.56
N LYS A 241 29.46 3.46 -10.78
CA LYS A 241 28.53 2.33 -10.54
C LYS A 241 27.28 2.78 -9.79
N ILE A 242 27.45 3.55 -8.71
CA ILE A 242 26.34 4.12 -7.93
C ILE A 242 25.49 5.04 -8.82
N ALA A 243 26.10 5.92 -9.62
CA ALA A 243 25.37 6.81 -10.53
C ALA A 243 24.54 6.03 -11.58
N ALA A 244 25.08 4.94 -12.13
CA ALA A 244 24.35 4.09 -13.06
C ALA A 244 23.16 3.41 -12.37
N ALA A 245 23.36 2.89 -11.15
CA ALA A 245 22.29 2.29 -10.35
C ALA A 245 21.22 3.32 -9.96
N CYS A 246 21.61 4.55 -9.61
CA CYS A 246 20.67 5.63 -9.33
C CYS A 246 19.83 5.97 -10.55
N PHE A 247 20.43 6.03 -11.74
CA PHE A 247 19.70 6.26 -12.98
C PHE A 247 18.67 5.16 -13.23
N ILE A 248 19.06 3.88 -13.14
CA ILE A 248 18.13 2.76 -13.29
C ILE A 248 17.02 2.79 -12.24
N GLY A 249 17.37 3.09 -10.98
CA GLY A 249 16.39 3.24 -9.89
C GLY A 249 15.38 4.36 -10.15
N MET A 250 15.84 5.51 -10.64
CA MET A 250 14.96 6.63 -11.01
C MET A 250 14.06 6.31 -12.20
N VAL A 251 14.56 5.61 -13.22
CA VAL A 251 13.73 5.16 -14.35
C VAL A 251 12.69 4.14 -13.89
N SER A 252 13.07 3.20 -13.03
CA SER A 252 12.15 2.21 -12.43
C SER A 252 11.05 2.88 -11.60
N LEU A 253 11.42 3.88 -10.81
CA LEU A 253 10.49 4.67 -10.02
C LEU A 253 9.52 5.47 -10.90
N LEU A 254 10.03 6.11 -11.96
CA LEU A 254 9.20 6.82 -12.95
C LEU A 254 8.20 5.86 -13.62
N LEU A 255 8.65 4.69 -14.05
CA LEU A 255 7.78 3.69 -14.66
C LEU A 255 6.74 3.14 -13.69
N THR A 256 7.09 3.00 -12.41
CA THR A 256 6.13 2.64 -11.35
C THR A 256 5.03 3.68 -11.25
N LEU A 257 5.38 4.97 -11.17
CA LEU A 257 4.40 6.06 -11.12
C LEU A 257 3.53 6.12 -12.37
N LEU A 258 4.12 5.93 -13.55
CA LEU A 258 3.38 5.87 -14.82
C LEU A 258 2.44 4.67 -14.88
N ALA A 259 2.87 3.50 -14.39
CA ALA A 259 2.05 2.31 -14.32
C ALA A 259 0.84 2.52 -13.39
N PHE A 260 1.03 3.15 -12.22
CA PHE A 260 -0.07 3.53 -11.34
C PHE A 260 -1.03 4.52 -11.98
N LYS A 261 -0.52 5.55 -12.65
CA LYS A 261 -1.34 6.54 -13.35
C LYS A 261 -2.17 5.90 -14.47
N PHE A 262 -1.54 5.07 -15.30
CA PHE A 262 -2.22 4.35 -16.37
C PHE A 262 -3.27 3.42 -15.79
N SER A 263 -2.91 2.65 -14.77
CA SER A 263 -3.84 1.80 -14.03
C SER A 263 -5.07 2.57 -13.54
N ALA A 264 -4.87 3.69 -12.84
CA ALA A 264 -5.96 4.51 -12.32
C ALA A 264 -6.91 5.04 -13.42
N MET A 265 -6.43 5.24 -14.65
CA MET A 265 -7.25 5.70 -15.78
C MET A 265 -8.25 4.64 -16.26
N PHE A 266 -7.91 3.35 -16.19
CA PHE A 266 -8.83 2.25 -16.55
C PHE A 266 -9.62 1.72 -15.36
N ALA A 267 -9.29 2.18 -14.15
CA ALA A 267 -9.92 1.74 -12.94
C ALA A 267 -11.23 2.49 -12.68
N THR A 268 -12.19 1.80 -12.08
CA THR A 268 -13.47 2.35 -11.60
C THR A 268 -13.50 2.38 -10.08
N GLY A 269 -14.46 3.12 -9.51
CA GLY A 269 -14.66 3.18 -8.06
C GLY A 269 -13.43 3.69 -7.30
N MET A 270 -13.07 2.99 -6.22
CA MET A 270 -11.99 3.38 -5.30
C MET A 270 -10.61 3.41 -5.97
N ALA A 271 -10.38 2.59 -7.00
CA ALA A 271 -9.10 2.52 -7.69
C ALA A 271 -8.87 3.68 -8.69
N SER A 272 -9.93 4.32 -9.18
CA SER A 272 -9.82 5.55 -9.97
C SER A 272 -9.25 6.72 -9.16
N GLN A 273 -9.41 6.66 -7.84
CA GLN A 273 -8.88 7.66 -6.91
C GLN A 273 -7.36 7.61 -6.82
N LEU A 274 -6.70 6.58 -7.34
CA LEU A 274 -5.24 6.46 -7.39
C LEU A 274 -4.59 7.35 -8.48
N ASN A 275 -5.36 8.18 -9.19
CA ASN A 275 -4.83 9.02 -10.26
C ASN A 275 -3.99 10.17 -9.68
N VAL A 276 -2.67 10.10 -9.90
CA VAL A 276 -1.71 11.11 -9.44
C VAL A 276 -1.55 12.21 -10.48
N SER A 277 -1.62 13.48 -10.03
CA SER A 277 -1.31 14.63 -10.87
C SER A 277 0.15 14.58 -11.36
N TYR A 278 0.45 15.12 -12.54
CA TYR A 278 1.83 15.14 -13.03
C TYR A 278 2.77 15.93 -12.10
N LEU A 279 2.25 16.99 -11.47
CA LEU A 279 3.01 17.78 -10.50
C LEU A 279 3.37 16.94 -9.26
N SER A 280 2.39 16.21 -8.71
CA SER A 280 2.61 15.32 -7.57
C SER A 280 3.60 14.21 -7.93
N MET A 281 3.58 13.66 -9.15
CA MET A 281 4.59 12.68 -9.60
C MET A 281 6.01 13.25 -9.58
N VAL A 282 6.20 14.48 -10.07
CA VAL A 282 7.51 15.15 -10.05
C VAL A 282 7.97 15.40 -8.62
N GLN A 283 7.07 15.84 -7.73
CA GLN A 283 7.37 16.01 -6.31
C GLN A 283 7.74 14.69 -5.65
N MET A 284 7.03 13.60 -5.94
CA MET A 284 7.33 12.25 -5.41
C MET A 284 8.71 11.76 -5.90
N LEU A 285 9.05 11.96 -7.18
CA LEU A 285 10.38 11.64 -7.72
C LEU A 285 11.48 12.43 -6.99
N PHE A 286 11.25 13.72 -6.76
CA PHE A 286 12.20 14.57 -6.05
C PHE A 286 12.36 14.16 -4.58
N VAL A 287 11.25 13.87 -3.88
CA VAL A 287 11.28 13.32 -2.52
C VAL A 287 12.05 12.00 -2.52
N LEU A 288 11.85 11.10 -3.46
CA LEU A 288 12.48 9.78 -3.39
C LEU A 288 13.93 9.75 -3.83
N LEU A 289 14.44 10.84 -4.42
CA LEU A 289 15.82 10.95 -4.89
C LEU A 289 16.87 10.60 -3.81
N PRO A 290 16.84 11.17 -2.58
CA PRO A 290 17.80 10.79 -1.54
C PRO A 290 17.71 9.32 -1.17
N MET A 291 16.52 8.70 -1.26
CA MET A 291 16.38 7.27 -0.98
C MET A 291 17.05 6.39 -2.02
N VAL A 292 17.00 6.78 -3.29
CA VAL A 292 17.73 6.07 -4.34
C VAL A 292 19.23 6.09 -4.04
N PHE A 293 19.77 7.24 -3.61
CA PHE A 293 21.17 7.33 -3.22
C PHE A 293 21.52 6.54 -1.96
N ILE A 294 20.68 6.58 -0.92
CA ILE A 294 20.87 5.80 0.32
C ILE A 294 20.88 4.31 -0.01
N GLY A 295 19.87 3.83 -0.77
CA GLY A 295 19.72 2.43 -1.12
C GLY A 295 20.88 1.91 -1.96
N THR A 296 21.22 2.59 -3.06
CA THR A 296 22.33 2.19 -3.94
C THR A 296 23.69 2.25 -3.25
N SER A 297 23.94 3.25 -2.39
CA SER A 297 25.20 3.35 -1.65
C SER A 297 25.33 2.27 -0.58
N LEU A 298 24.26 1.99 0.17
CA LEU A 298 24.24 0.91 1.16
C LEU A 298 24.40 -0.46 0.49
N LEU A 299 23.68 -0.69 -0.60
CA LEU A 299 23.81 -1.91 -1.40
C LEU A 299 25.22 -2.08 -1.94
N THR A 300 25.86 -1.01 -2.41
CA THR A 300 27.25 -1.07 -2.89
C THR A 300 28.20 -1.43 -1.75
N TYR A 301 28.00 -0.85 -0.57
CA TYR A 301 28.78 -1.18 0.62
C TYR A 301 28.66 -2.67 1.01
N LEU A 302 27.43 -3.20 1.02
CA LEU A 302 27.15 -4.59 1.38
C LEU A 302 27.61 -5.58 0.28
N ALA A 303 27.36 -5.27 -0.99
CA ALA A 303 27.78 -6.10 -2.11
C ALA A 303 29.31 -6.18 -2.21
N ALA A 304 30.03 -5.09 -1.89
CA ALA A 304 31.48 -5.09 -1.82
C ALA A 304 32.03 -5.95 -0.65
N ALA A 305 31.20 -6.22 0.37
CA ALA A 305 31.54 -7.10 1.49
C ALA A 305 31.30 -8.58 1.20
N ALA A 306 30.33 -8.90 0.34
CA ALA A 306 29.94 -10.27 0.03
C ALA A 306 31.03 -11.01 -0.76
N LYS A 307 31.18 -12.31 -0.48
CA LYS A 307 32.09 -13.20 -1.20
C LYS A 307 31.50 -13.78 -2.48
N SER A 308 30.17 -13.85 -2.57
CA SER A 308 29.44 -14.39 -3.72
C SER A 308 28.17 -13.61 -4.02
N MET A 309 27.64 -13.77 -5.25
CA MET A 309 26.36 -13.17 -5.62
C MET A 309 25.21 -13.69 -4.75
N LYS A 310 25.26 -14.95 -4.30
CA LYS A 310 24.26 -15.55 -3.37
C LYS A 310 24.28 -14.89 -1.99
N GLU A 311 25.45 -14.60 -1.45
CA GLU A 311 25.58 -13.91 -0.16
C GLU A 311 25.12 -12.45 -0.27
N ALA A 312 25.47 -11.76 -1.36
CA ALA A 312 24.97 -10.41 -1.61
C ALA A 312 23.43 -10.38 -1.75
N GLN A 313 22.85 -11.42 -2.36
CA GLN A 313 21.40 -11.56 -2.49
C GLN A 313 20.70 -11.88 -1.17
N SER A 314 21.32 -12.63 -0.24
CA SER A 314 20.70 -12.94 1.05
C SER A 314 20.53 -11.68 1.93
N HIS A 315 21.44 -10.70 1.79
CA HIS A 315 21.29 -9.38 2.42
C HIS A 315 20.09 -8.59 1.88
N MET A 316 19.61 -8.89 0.66
CA MET A 316 18.47 -8.21 0.05
C MET A 316 17.18 -8.41 0.86
N THR A 317 16.99 -9.60 1.43
CA THR A 317 15.82 -9.92 2.26
C THR A 317 15.73 -8.96 3.46
N TRP A 318 16.85 -8.74 4.15
CA TRP A 318 16.92 -7.82 5.29
C TRP A 318 16.75 -6.36 4.88
N LEU A 319 17.33 -5.98 3.74
CA LEU A 319 17.17 -4.64 3.18
C LEU A 319 15.73 -4.34 2.74
N MET A 320 14.98 -5.34 2.28
CA MET A 320 13.57 -5.19 1.94
C MET A 320 12.69 -4.96 3.18
N LEU A 321 13.07 -5.52 4.34
CA LEU A 321 12.35 -5.32 5.60
C LEU A 321 12.52 -3.92 6.19
N LEU A 322 13.66 -3.26 5.97
CA LEU A 322 13.97 -1.92 6.50
C LEU A 322 12.90 -0.87 6.17
N PRO A 323 12.49 -0.69 4.89
CA PRO A 323 11.38 0.19 4.52
C PRO A 323 10.01 -0.24 5.08
N MET A 324 9.80 -1.55 5.25
CA MET A 324 8.50 -2.10 5.62
C MET A 324 8.15 -1.82 7.08
N LEU A 325 9.12 -1.93 7.99
CA LEU A 325 8.87 -1.77 9.44
C LEU A 325 8.24 -0.42 9.79
N PRO A 326 8.78 0.74 9.35
CA PRO A 326 8.14 2.03 9.59
C PRO A 326 6.78 2.16 8.89
N GLY A 327 6.64 1.58 7.69
CA GLY A 327 5.36 1.56 6.97
C GLY A 327 4.25 0.87 7.76
N TYR A 328 4.52 -0.32 8.27
CA TYR A 328 3.57 -1.06 9.12
C TYR A 328 3.32 -0.36 10.46
N ALA A 329 4.37 0.16 11.10
CA ALA A 329 4.23 0.88 12.36
C ALA A 329 3.28 2.09 12.22
N LEU A 330 3.39 2.86 11.13
CA LEU A 330 2.53 4.01 10.85
C LEU A 330 1.10 3.63 10.47
N MET A 331 0.90 2.44 9.90
CA MET A 331 -0.44 1.91 9.62
C MET A 331 -1.18 1.55 10.91
N VAL A 332 -0.48 1.03 11.91
CA VAL A 332 -1.07 0.70 13.22
C VAL A 332 -1.17 1.93 14.12
N TYR A 333 -0.14 2.78 14.12
CA TYR A 333 -0.04 3.98 14.95
C TYR A 333 0.10 5.22 14.05
N PRO A 334 -1.02 5.86 13.67
CA PRO A 334 -0.96 7.12 12.92
C PRO A 334 -0.33 8.22 13.80
N LEU A 335 0.96 8.48 13.57
CA LEU A 335 1.70 9.49 14.31
C LEU A 335 1.33 10.90 13.83
N LYS A 336 1.13 11.83 14.76
CA LYS A 336 1.08 13.26 14.44
C LYS A 336 2.43 13.67 13.87
N THR A 337 2.43 14.30 12.70
CA THR A 337 3.68 14.70 12.03
C THR A 337 4.48 15.67 12.89
N GLN A 338 5.72 15.32 13.22
CA GLN A 338 6.68 16.15 13.94
C GLN A 338 7.94 16.35 13.09
N LEU A 339 8.69 17.43 13.36
CA LEU A 339 9.83 17.82 12.54
C LEU A 339 10.95 16.75 12.50
N TRP A 340 11.18 16.04 13.60
CA TRP A 340 12.19 14.98 13.66
C TRP A 340 11.86 13.76 12.78
N HIS A 341 10.58 13.53 12.44
CA HIS A 341 10.19 12.45 11.53
C HIS A 341 10.86 12.58 10.16
N PHE A 342 11.16 13.82 9.74
CA PHE A 342 11.77 14.11 8.45
C PHE A 342 13.30 13.90 8.43
N ALA A 343 13.92 13.70 9.59
CA ALA A 343 15.34 13.36 9.68
C ALA A 343 15.59 11.83 9.60
N VAL A 344 14.56 11.02 9.88
CA VAL A 344 14.69 9.56 9.96
C VAL A 344 14.34 8.94 8.60
N PRO A 345 15.25 8.18 7.96
CA PRO A 345 14.96 7.48 6.71
C PRO A 345 13.73 6.57 6.84
N PHE A 346 13.02 6.39 5.72
CA PHE A 346 11.78 5.63 5.56
C PHE A 346 10.58 6.32 6.20
N LEU A 347 10.71 6.80 7.44
CA LEU A 347 9.70 7.61 8.12
C LEU A 347 9.51 8.94 7.39
N ALA A 348 10.60 9.63 7.07
CA ALA A 348 10.60 10.90 6.37
C ALA A 348 9.93 10.81 5.00
N GLN A 349 10.29 9.80 4.21
CA GLN A 349 9.70 9.57 2.88
C GLN A 349 8.23 9.22 2.98
N ASN A 350 7.85 8.41 3.96
CA ASN A 350 6.45 8.08 4.18
C ASN A 350 5.63 9.35 4.46
N GLN A 351 6.08 10.19 5.39
CA GLN A 351 5.42 11.45 5.74
C GLN A 351 5.37 12.44 4.57
N MET A 352 6.47 12.62 3.83
CA MET A 352 6.52 13.51 2.66
C MET A 352 5.57 13.04 1.55
N LEU A 353 5.52 11.73 1.25
CA LEU A 353 4.62 11.18 0.25
C LEU A 353 3.15 11.30 0.68
N GLN A 354 2.84 11.10 1.96
CA GLN A 354 1.49 11.34 2.48
C GLN A 354 1.07 12.80 2.30
N LYS A 355 1.93 13.77 2.64
CA LYS A 355 1.67 15.20 2.44
C LYS A 355 1.39 15.54 0.98
N ILE A 356 2.22 15.04 0.06
CA ILE A 356 2.02 15.24 -1.39
C ILE A 356 0.69 14.63 -1.87
N THR A 357 0.37 13.43 -1.39
CA THR A 357 -0.86 12.72 -1.79
C THR A 357 -2.11 13.43 -1.29
N ARG A 358 -2.03 14.05 -0.10
CA ARG A 358 -3.10 14.85 0.51
C ARG A 358 -3.13 16.30 0.03
N HIS A 359 -2.24 16.69 -0.88
CA HIS A 359 -2.10 18.06 -1.39
C HIS A 359 -1.85 19.08 -0.26
N GLU A 360 -1.18 18.65 0.81
CA GLU A 360 -0.76 19.53 1.90
C GLU A 360 0.47 20.35 1.48
N THR A 361 0.55 21.60 1.93
CA THR A 361 1.75 22.42 1.76
C THR A 361 2.88 21.89 2.66
N ILE A 362 4.09 21.84 2.10
CA ILE A 362 5.29 21.42 2.81
C ILE A 362 6.14 22.66 3.07
N ASP A 363 6.37 22.96 4.35
CA ASP A 363 7.20 24.08 4.77
C ASP A 363 8.65 23.91 4.26
N MET A 364 9.29 25.02 3.93
CA MET A 364 10.71 25.06 3.56
C MET A 364 11.61 24.49 4.65
N GLN A 365 11.26 24.66 5.94
CA GLN A 365 12.01 24.06 7.04
C GLN A 365 12.00 22.52 6.97
N VAL A 366 10.86 21.93 6.62
CA VAL A 366 10.71 20.48 6.44
C VAL A 366 11.59 20.01 5.28
N TRP A 367 11.60 20.74 4.16
CA TRP A 367 12.48 20.43 3.03
C TRP A 367 13.96 20.48 3.41
N ALA A 368 14.39 21.49 4.17
CA ALA A 368 15.78 21.64 4.58
C ALA A 368 16.24 20.46 5.46
N VAL A 369 15.45 20.10 6.49
CA VAL A 369 15.74 18.96 7.37
C VAL A 369 15.73 17.66 6.58
N TYR A 370 14.75 17.48 5.71
CA TYR A 370 14.58 16.30 4.89
C TYR A 370 15.75 16.04 3.95
N LEU A 371 16.09 17.03 3.12
CA LEU A 371 17.18 16.92 2.15
C LEU A 371 18.54 16.87 2.84
N GLY A 372 18.72 17.66 3.91
CA GLY A 372 19.95 17.67 4.70
C GLY A 372 20.24 16.30 5.34
N ALA A 373 19.26 15.71 6.01
CA ALA A 373 19.42 14.39 6.63
C ALA A 373 19.54 13.27 5.58
N GLY A 374 18.71 13.32 4.53
CA GLY A 374 18.70 12.32 3.46
C GLY A 374 20.00 12.27 2.67
N PHE A 375 20.45 13.40 2.13
CA PHE A 375 21.72 13.48 1.41
C PHE A 375 22.93 13.37 2.33
N GLY A 376 22.83 13.83 3.59
CA GLY A 376 23.86 13.62 4.60
C GLY A 376 24.11 12.12 4.85
N LEU A 377 23.05 11.34 5.06
CA LEU A 377 23.16 9.90 5.20
C LEU A 377 23.68 9.22 3.92
N ALA A 378 23.18 9.64 2.74
CA ALA A 378 23.67 9.14 1.47
C ALA A 378 25.18 9.37 1.29
N ALA A 379 25.66 10.56 1.63
CA ALA A 379 27.09 10.90 1.56
C ALA A 379 27.93 10.07 2.54
N LEU A 380 27.44 9.84 3.76
CA LEU A 380 28.10 8.97 4.74
C LEU A 380 28.21 7.52 4.24
N LEU A 381 27.13 6.98 3.67
CA LEU A 381 27.10 5.61 3.12
C LEU A 381 27.98 5.49 1.87
N TRP A 382 27.96 6.49 0.99
CA TRP A 382 28.85 6.57 -0.15
C TRP A 382 30.32 6.60 0.28
N PHE A 383 30.66 7.42 1.28
CA PHE A 383 32.01 7.47 1.84
C PHE A 383 32.44 6.12 2.43
N ALA A 384 31.55 5.44 3.16
CA ALA A 384 31.79 4.10 3.68
C ALA A 384 32.04 3.08 2.55
N ALA A 385 31.25 3.13 1.47
CA ALA A 385 31.42 2.29 0.29
C ALA A 385 32.78 2.53 -0.39
N VAL A 386 33.15 3.80 -0.63
CA VAL A 386 34.45 4.16 -1.22
C VAL A 386 35.60 3.69 -0.34
N ARG A 387 35.54 3.94 0.96
CA ARG A 387 36.57 3.49 1.92
C ARG A 387 36.73 1.98 1.86
N ARG A 388 35.64 1.22 1.74
CA ARG A 388 35.70 -0.23 1.64
C ARG A 388 36.43 -0.70 0.38
N TYR A 389 36.21 -0.04 -0.76
CA TYR A 389 36.97 -0.30 -2.00
C TYR A 389 38.48 -0.01 -1.89
N HIS A 390 38.91 0.79 -0.92
CA HIS A 390 40.33 0.99 -0.65
C HIS A 390 40.98 -0.17 0.12
N HIS A 391 40.22 -1.00 0.86
CA HIS A 391 40.79 -2.13 1.59
C HIS A 391 41.24 -3.25 0.63
N GLU A 392 42.50 -3.67 0.74
CA GLU A 392 43.15 -4.66 -0.13
C GLU A 392 42.49 -6.05 -0.10
N ARG A 393 41.76 -6.38 0.97
CA ARG A 393 40.99 -7.64 1.09
C ARG A 393 39.81 -7.75 0.11
N LEU A 394 39.50 -6.69 -0.64
CA LEU A 394 38.52 -6.77 -1.72
C LEU A 394 39.05 -7.50 -2.96
N ALA A 395 40.36 -7.50 -3.17
CA ALA A 395 41.02 -8.14 -4.31
C ALA A 395 41.50 -9.57 -4.03
N ILE A 396 41.40 -10.06 -2.79
CA ILE A 396 41.83 -11.41 -2.43
C ILE A 396 40.55 -12.26 -2.30
N SER A 397 40.25 -13.06 -3.33
CA SER A 397 39.25 -14.14 -3.20
C SER A 397 39.86 -15.27 -2.38
N GLY A 398 39.73 -15.16 -1.05
CA GLY A 398 40.06 -16.19 -0.07
C GLY A 398 38.82 -16.83 0.52
#